data_AF-A0A793MPE9-F1
#
_entry.id   AF-A0A793MPE9-F1
#
_cell.length_a   1.000
_cell.length_b   1.000
_cell.length_c   1.000
_cell.angle_alpha   90.00
_cell.angle_beta   90.00
_cell.angle_gamma   90.00
#
_symmetry.space_group_name_H-M   'P 1'
#
loop_
_entity.id
_entity.type
_entity.pdbx_description
1 polymer ?
#
loop_
_entity_poly.entity_id
_entity_poly.type
_entity_poly.pdbx_seq_one_letter_code
_entity_poly.pdbx_strand_id
1 'polypeptide(L)' 'LLSKFNISEDDLLNDACINISVAGYILASNIKSRGNTWDAVGAYNAGYFNTPNAVELRRQYAMKIYKTYNKLKNNEQIID' A
#
# COMPACT_ATOMS: atom_id res chain seq x y z
N LEU A 1 8.38 -13.82 -5.65
CA LEU A 1 7.03 -13.39 -6.11
C LEU A 1 7.09 -12.78 -7.51
N LEU A 2 7.95 -11.79 -7.74
CA LEU A 2 8.01 -11.02 -9.00
C LEU A 2 8.92 -11.64 -10.07
N SER A 3 9.88 -12.48 -9.68
CA SER A 3 10.77 -13.20 -10.61
C SER A 3 10.04 -14.03 -11.68
N LYS A 4 8.84 -14.54 -11.37
CA LYS A 4 7.99 -15.26 -12.34
C LYS A 4 7.46 -14.38 -13.49
N PHE A 5 7.55 -13.06 -13.33
CA PHE A 5 7.19 -12.06 -14.33
C PHE A 5 8.42 -11.40 -14.96
N ASN A 6 9.64 -11.91 -14.68
CA ASN A 6 10.91 -11.28 -15.07
C ASN A 6 11.04 -9.81 -14.60
N ILE A 7 10.43 -9.47 -13.47
CA ILE A 7 10.59 -8.15 -12.84
C ILE A 7 11.70 -8.25 -11.78
N SER A 8 12.74 -7.45 -11.96
CA SER A 8 13.88 -7.30 -11.05
C SER A 8 13.68 -6.16 -10.04
N GLU A 9 14.60 -6.01 -9.09
CA GLU A 9 14.62 -4.86 -8.19
C GLU A 9 14.93 -3.55 -8.92
N ASP A 10 15.83 -3.59 -9.91
CA ASP A 10 16.19 -2.43 -10.71
C ASP A 10 14.98 -1.86 -11.45
N ASP A 11 14.16 -2.74 -12.03
CA ASP A 11 12.90 -2.37 -12.68
C ASP A 11 11.95 -1.66 -11.70
N LEU A 12 11.89 -2.07 -10.44
CA LEU A 12 11.04 -1.43 -9.43
C LEU A 12 11.53 -0.04 -9.04
N LEU A 13 12.84 0.19 -9.06
CA LEU A 13 13.47 1.44 -8.65
C LEU A 13 13.52 2.46 -9.79
N ASN A 14 13.69 1.99 -11.03
CA ASN A 14 14.00 2.84 -12.17
C ASN A 14 12.85 2.95 -13.20
N ASP A 15 11.86 2.05 -13.18
CA ASP A 15 10.69 2.14 -14.06
C ASP A 15 9.43 2.49 -13.25
N ALA A 16 8.95 3.73 -13.43
CA ALA A 16 7.77 4.24 -12.72
C ALA A 16 6.48 3.47 -13.06
N CYS A 17 6.34 2.96 -14.28
CA CYS A 17 5.18 2.18 -14.71
C CYS A 17 5.18 0.82 -14.03
N ILE A 18 6.34 0.16 -13.96
CA ILE A 18 6.49 -1.12 -13.24
C ILE A 18 6.27 -0.91 -11.74
N ASN A 19 6.86 0.14 -11.17
CA ASN A 19 6.69 0.49 -9.75
C ASN A 19 5.21 0.60 -9.36
N ILE A 20 4.45 1.45 -10.08
CA ILE A 20 3.04 1.68 -9.73
C ILE A 20 2.16 0.45 -10.03
N SER A 21 2.48 -0.32 -11.07
CA SER A 21 1.74 -1.54 -11.41
C SER A 21 1.93 -2.63 -10.35
N VAL A 22 3.17 -2.82 -9.87
CA VAL A 22 3.47 -3.78 -8.81
C VAL A 22 2.87 -3.34 -7.48
N ALA A 23 2.93 -2.05 -7.15
CA ALA A 23 2.28 -1.50 -5.96
C ALA A 23 0.76 -1.76 -5.99
N GLY A 24 0.11 -1.52 -7.13
CA GLY A 24 -1.31 -1.82 -7.35
C GLY A 24 -1.64 -3.31 -7.18
N TYR A 25 -0.80 -4.20 -7.72
CA TYR A 25 -0.95 -5.64 -7.54
C TYR A 25 -0.86 -6.08 -6.08
N ILE A 26 0.13 -5.58 -5.33
CA ILE A 26 0.28 -5.89 -3.89
C ILE A 26 -0.92 -5.38 -3.11
N LEU A 27 -1.36 -4.15 -3.36
CA LEU A 27 -2.52 -3.56 -2.68
C LEU A 27 -3.81 -4.34 -2.99
N ALA A 28 -4.03 -4.73 -4.25
CA ALA A 28 -5.16 -5.56 -4.64
C ALA A 28 -5.14 -6.93 -3.94
N SER A 29 -3.96 -7.53 -3.76
CA SER A 29 -3.80 -8.77 -2.99
C SER A 29 -4.17 -8.57 -1.51
N ASN A 30 -3.79 -7.44 -0.90
CA ASN A 30 -4.19 -7.11 0.46
C ASN A 30 -5.70 -6.96 0.60
N ILE A 31 -6.34 -6.24 -0.33
CA ILE A 31 -7.79 -6.06 -0.36
C ILE A 31 -8.50 -7.40 -0.55
N LYS A 32 -7.99 -8.27 -1.42
CA LYS A 32 -8.53 -9.62 -1.60
C LYS A 32 -8.47 -10.43 -0.31
N SER A 33 -7.41 -10.29 0.48
CA SER A 33 -7.24 -11.05 1.72
C SER A 33 -7.99 -10.48 2.93
N ARG A 34 -8.14 -9.15 3.03
CA ARG A 34 -8.64 -8.44 4.23
C ARG A 34 -9.90 -7.60 3.98
N GLY A 35 -10.48 -7.73 2.79
CA GLY A 35 -11.59 -6.91 2.33
C GLY A 35 -11.16 -5.48 1.96
N ASN A 36 -12.11 -4.71 1.43
CA ASN A 36 -11.91 -3.31 1.11
C ASN A 36 -11.92 -2.45 2.39
N THR A 37 -10.83 -2.51 3.15
CA THR A 37 -10.70 -1.88 4.48
C THR A 37 -9.40 -1.10 4.62
N TRP A 38 -9.37 -0.16 5.56
CA TRP A 38 -8.14 0.56 5.92
C TRP A 38 -7.05 -0.36 6.48
N ASP A 39 -7.42 -1.49 7.10
CA ASP A 39 -6.43 -2.48 7.55
C ASP A 39 -5.74 -3.17 6.36
N ALA A 40 -6.44 -3.38 5.23
CA ALA A 40 -5.82 -3.88 4.00
C ALA A 40 -4.78 -2.89 3.43
N VAL A 41 -5.07 -1.58 3.49
CA VAL A 41 -4.10 -0.52 3.13
C VAL A 41 -2.93 -0.53 4.11
N GLY A 42 -3.19 -0.61 5.41
CA GLY A 42 -2.17 -0.71 6.45
C GLY A 42 -1.25 -1.92 6.30
N ALA A 43 -1.80 -3.06 5.86
CA ALA A 43 -1.05 -4.29 5.62
C ALA A 43 -0.02 -4.16 4.50
N TYR A 44 -0.14 -3.15 3.62
CA TYR A 44 0.91 -2.84 2.64
C TYR A 44 2.22 -2.46 3.33
N ASN A 45 2.14 -1.75 4.46
CA ASN A 45 3.30 -1.27 5.21
C ASN A 45 3.83 -2.26 6.25
N ALA A 46 2.93 -2.96 6.97
CA ALA A 46 3.34 -3.80 8.11
C ALA A 46 3.01 -5.30 7.95
N GLY A 47 2.55 -5.72 6.77
CA GLY A 47 2.23 -7.11 6.48
C GLY A 47 1.07 -7.66 7.32
N TYR A 48 1.02 -8.98 7.47
CA TYR A 48 -0.14 -9.70 8.03
C TYR A 48 0.02 -10.23 9.45
N PHE A 49 1.14 -9.96 10.11
CA PHE A 49 1.34 -10.38 11.49
C PHE A 49 0.28 -9.75 12.40
N ASN A 50 -0.22 -10.52 13.36
CA ASN A 50 -1.26 -10.08 14.30
C ASN A 50 -0.69 -9.82 15.71
N THR A 51 0.58 -9.41 15.79
CA THR A 51 1.13 -8.88 17.04
C THR A 51 0.57 -7.48 17.31
N PRO A 52 0.45 -7.04 18.58
CA PRO A 52 -0.03 -5.69 18.90
C PRO A 52 0.75 -4.59 18.16
N ASN A 53 2.07 -4.74 18.04
CA ASN A 53 2.91 -3.81 17.31
C ASN A 53 2.60 -3.76 15.80
N ALA A 54 2.42 -4.91 15.14
CA ALA A 54 2.10 -4.94 13.71
C ALA A 54 0.72 -4.32 13.42
N VAL A 55 -0.27 -4.59 14.29
CA VAL A 55 -1.61 -3.99 14.19
C VAL A 55 -1.52 -2.46 14.30
N GLU A 56 -0.73 -1.96 15.25
CA GLU A 56 -0.55 -0.52 15.42
C GLU A 56 0.17 0.13 14.22
N LEU A 57 1.22 -0.51 13.68
CA LEU A 57 1.90 -0.02 12.48
C LEU A 57 0.97 0.01 11.25
N ARG A 58 0.09 -0.98 11.09
CA ARG A 58 -0.94 -0.95 10.04
C ARG A 58 -1.88 0.24 10.24
N ARG A 59 -2.36 0.45 11.47
CA ARG A 59 -3.27 1.55 11.82
C ARG A 59 -2.64 2.92 11.54
N GLN A 60 -1.39 3.13 11.96
CA GLN A 60 -0.69 4.41 11.76
C GLN A 60 -0.52 4.74 10.28
N TYR A 61 -0.05 3.77 9.49
CA TYR A 61 0.10 3.95 8.05
C TYR A 61 -1.25 4.19 7.36
N ALA A 62 -2.27 3.38 7.68
CA ALA A 62 -3.60 3.55 7.12
C ALA A 62 -4.21 4.94 7.45
N MET A 63 -3.98 5.45 8.66
CA MET A 63 -4.42 6.80 9.05
C MET A 63 -3.71 7.90 8.24
N LYS A 64 -2.41 7.74 7.95
CA LYS A 64 -1.68 8.66 7.08
C LYS A 64 -2.31 8.68 5.69
N ILE A 65 -2.52 7.52 5.08
CA ILE A 65 -3.12 7.41 3.74
C ILE A 65 -4.56 7.90 3.72
N TYR A 66 -5.36 7.63 4.74
CA TYR A 66 -6.74 8.11 4.86
C TYR A 66 -6.83 9.65 4.78
N LYS A 67 -5.95 10.34 5.52
CA LYS A 67 -5.89 11.81 5.51
C LYS A 67 -5.57 12.34 4.12
N THR A 68 -4.54 11.79 3.47
CA THR A 68 -4.15 12.16 2.10
C THR A 68 -5.27 11.87 1.10
N TYR A 69 -5.87 10.67 1.16
CA TYR A 69 -6.96 10.27 0.28
C TYR A 69 -8.18 11.20 0.37
N ASN A 70 -8.59 11.57 1.58
CA ASN A 70 -9.72 12.49 1.76
C ASN A 70 -9.45 13.88 1.20
N LYS A 71 -8.23 14.41 1.38
CA LYS A 71 -7.84 15.67 0.74
C LYS A 71 -7.96 15.59 -0.78
N LEU A 72 -7.39 14.54 -1.39
CA LEU A 72 -7.50 14.32 -2.84
C LEU A 72 -8.95 14.21 -3.29
N LYS A 73 -9.77 13.43 -2.58
CA LYS A 73 -11.17 13.20 -2.91
C LYS A 73 -12.00 14.49 -2.85
N ASN A 74 -11.64 15.40 -1.94
CA ASN A 74 -12.29 16.69 -1.79
C ASN A 74 -11.66 17.80 -2.65
N ASN A 75 -10.68 17.47 -3.51
CA ASN A 75 -9.87 18.43 -4.27
C ASN A 75 -9.18 19.49 -3.38
N GLU A 76 -8.83 19.11 -2.16
CA GLU A 76 -8.05 19.94 -1.25
C GLU A 76 -6.56 19.83 -1.58
N GLN A 77 -5.84 20.94 -1.38
CA GLN A 77 -4.40 20.97 -1.61
C GLN A 77 -3.67 20.03 -0.64
N ILE A 78 -2.80 19.18 -1.19
CA ILE A 78 -1.90 18.33 -0.41
C ILE A 78 -0.66 19.18 -0.15
N ILE A 79 -0.48 19.56 1.11
CA ILE A 79 0.75 20.19 1.60
C ILE A 79 1.56 19.03 2.18
N ASP A 80 2.61 18.65 1.46
CA ASP A 80 3.58 17.63 1.88
C ASP A 80 4.57 18.18 2.92
#